data_AF-A0A645AZA3-F1
#
_entry.id   AF-A0A645AZA3-F1
#
_cell.length_a   1.000
_cell.length_b   1.000
_cell.length_c   1.000
_cell.angle_alpha   90.00
_cell.angle_beta   90.00
_cell.angle_gamma   90.00
#
_symmetry.space_group_name_H-M   'P 1'
#
loop_
_entity.id
_entity.type
_entity.pdbx_description
1 polymer ?
#
loop_
_entity_poly.entity_id
_entity_poly.type
_entity_poly.pdbx_seq_one_letter_code
_entity_poly.pdbx_strand_id
1 'polypeptide(L)'
;MLNFMTALRYSFVSAPEGYSAEEAQKIAGGTYAGTVSGTVSAAPPENLLVIMNESFADMQASFPNLELTEDPLPFLHSLTENTVKGTMISPVTGGGTANVEFEYLTGDSLAFLPSSTVAYQLYCYDGMPSMVSQMSSLGYRSVAFHPYLSSGWNRTSVYRWMGFDRQMYQEDVRDPQYIRNYISDASDYQQLYRLTDETNGPLFVFNVTMQNHSGYSQGWKNLERTVELDGASKGSSAVAAQYFSLLRESDNALRELIEHYKASDERTMIVFFGDHQPPLGNSFYEDLYGKKLDDRTAAEVFQQYETPFFIWANYDLPEQEDVTISANLLGTLTMDLAGIQPTGYERLHQKLLDTLPVNSTVGFGRADGTLLGDTEESGLSQKEERLYNSYRMMAYNHLFDDGNHPKGYFGPDTAPEE
;
A
#
# COMPACT_ATOMS: atom_id res chain seq x y z
N MET A 1 33.29 13.10 6.45
CA MET A 1 32.98 13.44 7.86
C MET A 1 31.74 14.34 7.97
N LEU A 2 31.63 15.44 7.18
CA LEU A 2 30.44 16.31 7.20
C LEU A 2 29.15 15.60 6.75
N ASN A 3 29.18 14.84 5.63
CA ASN A 3 28.02 14.03 5.19
C ASN A 3 27.66 12.89 6.15
N PHE A 4 28.61 12.37 6.91
CA PHE A 4 28.37 11.33 7.92
C PHE A 4 27.66 11.91 9.16
N MET A 5 28.03 13.12 9.60
CA MET A 5 27.40 13.80 10.73
C MET A 5 25.97 14.28 10.40
N THR A 6 25.72 14.70 9.16
CA THR A 6 24.37 15.02 8.69
C THR A 6 23.48 13.78 8.62
N ALA A 7 24.00 12.66 8.09
CA ALA A 7 23.29 11.37 8.11
C ALA A 7 23.01 10.87 9.54
N LEU A 8 23.94 11.05 10.48
CA LEU A 8 23.77 10.70 11.89
C LEU A 8 22.63 11.48 12.56
N ARG A 9 22.41 12.75 12.18
CA ARG A 9 21.32 13.57 12.72
C ARG A 9 19.94 13.10 12.21
N TYR A 10 19.87 12.54 11.01
CA TYR A 10 18.68 11.89 10.48
C TYR A 10 18.52 10.42 10.92
N SER A 11 19.52 9.86 11.62
CA SER A 11 19.46 8.48 12.11
C SER A 11 18.75 8.35 13.47
N PHE A 12 18.45 9.46 14.14
CA PHE A 12 17.74 9.46 15.43
C PHE A 12 16.39 10.16 15.29
N VAL A 13 15.33 9.36 15.24
CA VAL A 13 13.97 9.85 15.37
C VAL A 13 13.74 10.21 16.83
N SER A 14 13.33 11.46 17.10
CA SER A 14 13.00 11.91 18.45
C SER A 14 11.67 11.31 18.88
N ALA A 15 11.58 10.92 20.15
CA ALA A 15 10.31 10.52 20.74
C ALA A 15 9.28 11.66 20.62
N PRO A 16 8.01 11.36 20.30
CA PRO A 16 6.96 12.38 20.19
C PRO A 16 6.68 13.02 21.56
N GLU A 17 6.09 14.21 21.54
CA GLU A 17 5.79 14.95 22.76
C GLU A 17 4.89 14.13 23.70
N GLY A 18 5.33 13.97 24.95
CA GLY A 18 4.62 13.22 25.98
C GLY A 18 4.94 11.72 26.01
N TYR A 19 5.78 11.21 25.11
CA TYR A 19 6.10 9.79 25.07
C TYR A 19 6.81 9.30 26.34
N SER A 20 6.35 8.14 26.84
CA SER A 20 7.08 7.28 27.76
C SER A 20 6.56 5.85 27.62
N ALA A 21 7.36 4.84 28.01
CA ALA A 21 6.89 3.46 28.05
C ALA A 21 5.61 3.30 28.90
N GLU A 22 5.49 4.03 30.01
CA GLU A 22 4.29 4.01 30.85
C GLU A 22 3.06 4.58 30.11
N GLU A 23 3.24 5.63 29.30
CA GLU A 23 2.17 6.18 28.48
C GLU A 23 1.75 5.23 27.35
N ALA A 24 2.71 4.55 26.71
CA ALA A 24 2.41 3.52 25.72
C ALA A 24 1.56 2.38 26.34
N GLN A 25 1.88 1.94 27.55
CA GLN A 25 1.06 0.96 28.29
C GLN A 25 -0.35 1.49 28.62
N LYS A 26 -0.49 2.79 28.92
CA LYS A 26 -1.81 3.42 29.16
C LYS A 26 -2.64 3.50 27.89
N ILE A 27 -2.03 3.85 26.75
CA ILE A 27 -2.71 3.86 25.44
C ILE A 27 -3.18 2.44 25.13
N ALA A 28 -2.31 1.44 25.30
CA ALA A 28 -2.61 0.04 25.04
C ALA A 28 -3.69 -0.56 25.94
N GLY A 29 -3.76 -0.15 27.22
CA GLY A 29 -4.79 -0.59 28.18
C GLY A 29 -6.03 0.31 28.25
N GLY A 30 -6.06 1.41 27.49
CA GLY A 30 -7.05 2.48 27.61
C GLY A 30 -8.22 2.38 26.64
N THR A 31 -8.72 3.55 26.19
CA THR A 31 -9.93 3.70 25.36
C THR A 31 -9.92 2.90 24.05
N TYR A 32 -8.73 2.53 23.56
CA TYR A 32 -8.53 1.80 22.31
C TYR A 32 -8.38 0.27 22.52
N ALA A 33 -8.40 -0.20 23.77
CA ALA A 33 -8.28 -1.62 24.13
C ALA A 33 -9.61 -2.40 24.01
N GLY A 34 -10.74 -1.71 23.80
CA GLY A 34 -12.07 -2.32 23.75
C GLY A 34 -12.41 -3.00 22.42
N THR A 35 -13.26 -4.02 22.45
CA THR A 35 -13.80 -4.69 21.25
C THR A 35 -14.50 -3.68 20.34
N VAL A 36 -13.91 -3.37 19.19
CA VAL A 36 -14.65 -2.85 18.04
C VAL A 36 -15.32 -4.07 17.42
N SER A 37 -16.65 -4.03 17.31
CA SER A 37 -17.40 -5.07 16.58
C SER A 37 -16.88 -5.06 15.15
N GLY A 38 -16.27 -6.17 14.70
CA GLY A 38 -15.99 -6.36 13.29
C GLY A 38 -17.26 -6.07 12.50
N THR A 39 -17.13 -5.22 11.48
CA THR A 39 -18.29 -4.78 10.68
C THR A 39 -18.84 -5.92 9.83
N VAL A 40 -18.01 -6.95 9.57
CA VAL A 40 -18.32 -8.11 8.74
C VAL A 40 -18.33 -9.39 9.59
N SER A 41 -19.49 -10.07 9.66
CA SER A 41 -19.68 -11.36 10.37
C SER A 41 -19.23 -12.58 9.55
N ALA A 42 -18.32 -12.42 8.60
CA ALA A 42 -17.89 -13.48 7.70
C ALA A 42 -16.72 -14.28 8.27
N ALA A 43 -16.61 -15.56 7.90
CA ALA A 43 -15.40 -16.33 8.17
C ALA A 43 -14.21 -15.74 7.40
N PRO A 44 -12.99 -15.75 7.96
CA PRO A 44 -11.78 -15.32 7.25
C PRO A 44 -11.62 -16.02 5.89
N PRO A 45 -11.02 -15.35 4.89
CA PRO A 45 -10.80 -15.94 3.58
C PRO A 45 -9.82 -17.11 3.65
N GLU A 46 -10.00 -18.16 2.87
CA GLU A 46 -8.98 -19.18 2.69
C GLU A 46 -7.76 -18.61 1.97
N ASN A 47 -7.97 -17.72 1.00
CA ASN A 47 -6.90 -17.02 0.30
C ASN A 47 -7.02 -15.51 0.50
N LEU A 48 -6.02 -14.89 1.12
CA LEU A 48 -5.85 -13.43 1.15
C LEU A 48 -4.69 -13.05 0.22
N LEU A 49 -5.02 -12.48 -0.93
CA LEU A 49 -4.05 -12.10 -1.96
C LEU A 49 -3.95 -10.58 -2.01
N VAL A 50 -2.82 -10.05 -1.58
CA VAL A 50 -2.52 -8.62 -1.63
C VAL A 50 -1.59 -8.37 -2.81
N ILE A 51 -2.01 -7.51 -3.72
CA ILE A 51 -1.30 -7.17 -4.95
C ILE A 51 -1.06 -5.67 -4.95
N MET A 52 0.19 -5.30 -4.67
CA MET A 52 0.67 -3.95 -4.90
C MET A 52 1.20 -3.87 -6.33
N ASN A 53 0.40 -3.26 -7.22
CA ASN A 53 0.74 -3.18 -8.63
C ASN A 53 1.61 -1.95 -8.89
N GLU A 54 2.82 -2.20 -9.37
CA GLU A 54 3.84 -1.18 -9.62
C GLU A 54 3.29 -0.07 -10.53
N SER A 55 3.47 1.18 -10.11
CA SER A 55 3.10 2.40 -10.82
C SER A 55 1.65 2.39 -11.36
N PHE A 56 0.73 1.62 -10.79
CA PHE A 56 -0.65 1.51 -11.26
C PHE A 56 -1.47 2.71 -10.77
N ALA A 57 -1.74 3.68 -11.64
CA ALA A 57 -2.49 4.88 -11.29
C ALA A 57 -3.58 5.22 -12.31
N ASP A 58 -4.76 5.54 -11.80
CA ASP A 58 -5.86 6.11 -12.58
C ASP A 58 -5.64 7.61 -12.79
N MET A 59 -4.84 7.92 -13.81
CA MET A 59 -4.47 9.28 -14.15
C MET A 59 -5.65 10.11 -14.66
N GLN A 60 -6.73 9.50 -15.18
CA GLN A 60 -7.89 10.26 -15.66
C GLN A 60 -8.80 10.68 -14.50
N ALA A 61 -8.92 9.85 -13.45
CA ALA A 61 -9.59 10.27 -12.22
C ALA A 61 -8.84 11.42 -11.53
N SER A 62 -7.51 11.32 -11.40
CA SER A 62 -6.72 12.42 -10.82
C SER A 62 -6.64 13.64 -11.74
N PHE A 63 -6.61 13.49 -13.06
CA PHE A 63 -6.49 14.62 -14.00
C PHE A 63 -7.61 14.60 -15.06
N PRO A 64 -8.80 15.16 -14.78
CA PRO A 64 -9.93 15.14 -15.71
C PRO A 64 -9.69 15.85 -17.06
N ASN A 65 -8.64 16.67 -17.16
CA ASN A 65 -8.18 17.30 -18.40
C ASN A 65 -7.24 16.43 -19.24
N LEU A 66 -6.86 15.24 -18.76
CA LEU A 66 -6.09 14.25 -19.51
C LEU A 66 -7.01 13.54 -20.50
N GLU A 67 -6.80 13.81 -21.78
CA GLU A 67 -7.55 13.19 -22.87
C GLU A 67 -6.74 12.05 -23.48
N LEU A 68 -7.33 10.85 -23.49
CA LEU A 68 -6.75 9.62 -24.07
C LEU A 68 -7.67 9.08 -25.17
N THR A 69 -7.11 8.31 -26.10
CA THR A 69 -7.89 7.70 -27.19
C THR A 69 -8.93 6.69 -26.70
N GLU A 70 -8.65 6.06 -25.58
CA GLU A 70 -9.53 5.14 -24.87
C GLU A 70 -9.17 5.14 -23.38
N ASP A 71 -10.11 4.73 -22.53
CA ASP A 71 -9.89 4.51 -21.10
C ASP A 71 -8.88 3.37 -20.89
N PRO A 72 -7.73 3.56 -20.22
CA PRO A 72 -6.75 2.50 -19.99
C PRO A 72 -7.17 1.49 -18.90
N LEU A 73 -8.20 1.78 -18.09
CA LEU A 73 -8.62 1.04 -16.89
C LEU A 73 -10.12 0.63 -16.86
N PRO A 74 -10.75 0.23 -17.97
CA PRO A 74 -12.18 -0.06 -18.03
C PRO A 74 -12.59 -1.25 -17.18
N PHE A 75 -11.74 -2.26 -16.96
CA PHE A 75 -12.10 -3.35 -16.07
C PHE A 75 -12.14 -2.86 -14.62
N LEU A 76 -11.11 -2.16 -14.15
CA LEU A 76 -11.13 -1.50 -12.84
C LEU A 76 -12.38 -0.63 -12.65
N HIS A 77 -12.71 0.21 -13.63
CA HIS A 77 -13.90 1.08 -13.55
C HIS A 77 -15.22 0.28 -13.51
N SER A 78 -15.27 -0.88 -14.17
CA SER A 78 -16.45 -1.75 -14.18
C SER A 78 -16.65 -2.57 -12.91
N LEU A 79 -15.62 -2.71 -12.07
CA LEU A 79 -15.65 -3.58 -10.90
C LEU A 79 -16.45 -2.92 -9.76
N THR A 80 -17.58 -3.53 -9.39
CA THR A 80 -18.47 -3.02 -8.32
C THR A 80 -18.99 -4.12 -7.40
N GLU A 81 -19.29 -5.29 -7.94
CA GLU A 81 -19.84 -6.43 -7.19
C GLU A 81 -18.85 -6.91 -6.11
N ASN A 82 -19.31 -7.06 -4.86
CA ASN A 82 -18.50 -7.49 -3.71
C ASN A 82 -17.19 -6.71 -3.54
N THR A 83 -17.23 -5.39 -3.79
CA THR A 83 -16.03 -4.55 -3.88
C THR A 83 -16.14 -3.32 -3.00
N VAL A 84 -15.11 -3.09 -2.17
CA VAL A 84 -14.81 -1.78 -1.56
C VAL A 84 -13.67 -1.15 -2.34
N LYS A 85 -13.86 0.01 -2.96
CA LYS A 85 -12.84 0.68 -3.78
C LYS A 85 -12.76 2.18 -3.55
N GLY A 86 -11.64 2.76 -3.94
CA GLY A 86 -11.44 4.20 -3.94
C GLY A 86 -9.98 4.58 -4.16
N THR A 87 -9.55 5.63 -3.47
CA THR A 87 -8.25 6.26 -3.65
C THR A 87 -7.38 6.09 -2.41
N MET A 88 -6.19 5.52 -2.60
CA MET A 88 -5.13 5.49 -1.62
C MET A 88 -4.20 6.69 -1.84
N ILE A 89 -3.92 7.43 -0.76
CA ILE A 89 -2.84 8.41 -0.70
C ILE A 89 -1.56 7.66 -0.36
N SER A 90 -0.71 7.47 -1.38
CA SER A 90 0.62 6.90 -1.23
C SER A 90 1.50 7.82 -0.38
N PRO A 91 2.48 7.29 0.38
CA PRO A 91 3.48 8.11 1.06
C PRO A 91 4.58 8.62 0.12
N VAL A 92 4.61 8.18 -1.14
CA VAL A 92 5.68 8.47 -2.12
C VAL A 92 5.13 8.75 -3.52
N THR A 93 5.96 9.34 -4.39
CA THR A 93 5.67 9.51 -5.82
C THR A 93 6.88 9.13 -6.67
N GLY A 94 6.65 8.50 -7.83
CA GLY A 94 7.69 8.21 -8.83
C GLY A 94 8.79 7.23 -8.43
N GLY A 95 8.74 6.69 -7.20
CA GLY A 95 9.66 5.71 -6.64
C GLY A 95 9.49 5.60 -5.12
N GLY A 96 10.05 4.54 -4.53
CA GLY A 96 9.98 4.32 -3.08
C GLY A 96 8.98 3.23 -2.67
N THR A 97 8.61 2.34 -3.59
CA THR A 97 7.75 1.15 -3.43
C THR A 97 7.89 0.46 -2.07
N ALA A 98 9.12 0.21 -1.59
CA ALA A 98 9.38 -0.44 -0.30
C ALA A 98 8.81 0.30 0.92
N ASN A 99 8.61 1.62 0.83
CA ASN A 99 7.94 2.38 1.87
C ASN A 99 6.44 2.15 1.90
N VAL A 100 5.81 1.95 0.73
CA VAL A 100 4.39 1.59 0.64
C VAL A 100 4.17 0.18 1.19
N GLU A 101 5.07 -0.76 0.87
CA GLU A 101 5.08 -2.10 1.47
C GLU A 101 5.18 -2.03 3.00
N PHE A 102 6.08 -1.19 3.50
CA PHE A 102 6.26 -0.96 4.92
C PHE A 102 4.99 -0.43 5.59
N GLU A 103 4.41 0.66 5.06
CA GLU A 103 3.19 1.24 5.65
C GLU A 103 2.04 0.23 5.63
N TYR A 104 1.84 -0.49 4.52
CA TYR A 104 0.76 -1.48 4.41
C TYR A 104 0.93 -2.65 5.41
N LEU A 105 2.13 -3.22 5.50
CA LEU A 105 2.38 -4.43 6.29
C LEU A 105 2.48 -4.15 7.80
N THR A 106 2.92 -2.96 8.20
CA THR A 106 3.18 -2.63 9.61
C THR A 106 2.11 -1.72 10.22
N GLY A 107 1.46 -0.92 9.38
CA GLY A 107 0.60 0.17 9.78
C GLY A 107 1.36 1.39 10.33
N ASP A 108 2.69 1.41 10.32
CA ASP A 108 3.50 2.57 10.72
C ASP A 108 3.64 3.56 9.55
N SER A 109 3.27 4.83 9.78
CA SER A 109 3.36 5.89 8.78
C SER A 109 4.77 6.46 8.66
N LEU A 110 5.21 6.67 7.41
CA LEU A 110 6.40 7.44 7.10
C LEU A 110 6.31 8.91 7.53
N ALA A 111 5.11 9.43 7.80
CA ALA A 111 4.95 10.80 8.28
C ALA A 111 5.70 11.06 9.60
N PHE A 112 6.07 10.00 10.33
CA PHE A 112 6.83 10.07 11.58
C PHE A 112 8.34 9.93 11.39
N LEU A 113 8.75 9.67 10.16
CA LEU A 113 10.12 9.36 9.81
C LEU A 113 10.74 10.53 9.05
N PRO A 114 12.08 10.67 9.08
CA PRO A 114 12.77 11.68 8.30
C PRO A 114 12.44 11.55 6.82
N SER A 115 12.26 12.68 6.14
CA SER A 115 11.97 12.69 4.72
C SER A 115 13.06 11.96 3.90
N SER A 116 12.66 11.33 2.80
CA SER A 116 13.53 10.52 1.93
C SER A 116 14.07 9.23 2.56
N THR A 117 13.55 8.80 3.70
CA THR A 117 13.89 7.51 4.30
C THR A 117 13.33 6.36 3.49
N VAL A 118 14.10 5.27 3.43
CA VAL A 118 13.65 3.94 3.02
C VAL A 118 13.51 3.08 4.28
N ALA A 119 12.29 2.85 4.74
CA ALA A 119 12.03 2.20 6.03
C ALA A 119 12.67 0.79 6.13
N TYR A 120 12.60 0.00 5.06
CA TYR A 120 13.21 -1.34 4.98
C TYR A 120 14.72 -1.38 5.22
N GLN A 121 15.41 -0.26 4.99
CA GLN A 121 16.86 -0.18 5.18
C GLN A 121 17.26 0.32 6.57
N LEU A 122 16.34 0.97 7.30
CA LEU A 122 16.68 1.73 8.50
C LEU A 122 15.90 1.33 9.74
N TYR A 123 14.66 0.85 9.62
CA TYR A 123 13.74 0.74 10.76
C TYR A 123 13.11 -0.64 10.96
N CYS A 124 13.23 -1.55 9.99
CA CYS A 124 12.80 -2.93 10.20
C CYS A 124 13.82 -3.72 11.02
N TYR A 125 13.34 -4.61 11.88
CA TYR A 125 14.14 -5.44 12.78
C TYR A 125 13.57 -6.87 12.87
N ASP A 126 14.39 -7.81 13.33
CA ASP A 126 14.02 -9.23 13.42
C ASP A 126 12.86 -9.45 14.41
N GLY A 127 11.81 -10.15 13.98
CA GLY A 127 10.60 -10.37 14.77
C GLY A 127 9.66 -9.17 14.84
N MET A 128 9.79 -8.18 13.95
CA MET A 128 8.90 -7.01 13.88
C MET A 128 7.43 -7.45 13.72
N PRO A 129 6.54 -7.10 14.68
CA PRO A 129 5.11 -7.32 14.52
C PRO A 129 4.59 -6.66 13.25
N SER A 130 3.76 -7.38 12.51
CA SER A 130 3.21 -6.93 11.23
C SER A 130 1.96 -7.73 10.92
N MET A 131 1.27 -7.37 9.84
CA MET A 131 0.20 -8.19 9.26
C MET A 131 0.66 -9.63 9.07
N VAL A 132 1.92 -9.87 8.67
CA VAL A 132 2.47 -11.20 8.44
C VAL A 132 2.43 -12.07 9.71
N SER A 133 2.88 -11.53 10.85
CA SER A 133 2.88 -12.29 12.11
C SER A 133 1.48 -12.54 12.64
N GLN A 134 0.55 -11.62 12.42
CA GLN A 134 -0.88 -11.82 12.69
C GLN A 134 -1.46 -12.96 11.83
N MET A 135 -1.22 -12.95 10.52
CA MET A 135 -1.65 -14.02 9.61
C MET A 135 -1.06 -15.38 10.01
N SER A 136 0.22 -15.41 10.38
CA SER A 136 0.88 -16.62 10.88
C SER A 136 0.18 -17.19 12.13
N SER A 137 -0.22 -16.35 13.09
CA SER A 137 -0.95 -16.82 14.29
C SER A 137 -2.34 -17.38 14.01
N LEU A 138 -2.93 -17.01 12.86
CA LEU A 138 -4.20 -17.54 12.38
C LEU A 138 -4.02 -18.84 11.57
N GLY A 139 -2.78 -19.31 11.42
CA GLY A 139 -2.42 -20.53 10.71
C GLY A 139 -2.25 -20.36 9.22
N TYR A 140 -2.22 -19.12 8.71
CA TYR A 140 -1.96 -18.87 7.29
C TYR A 140 -0.52 -19.17 6.97
N ARG A 141 -0.31 -19.87 5.86
CA ARG A 141 0.98 -19.87 5.18
C ARG A 141 1.17 -18.53 4.50
N SER A 142 2.31 -17.89 4.70
CA SER A 142 2.60 -16.55 4.20
C SER A 142 3.67 -16.57 3.09
N VAL A 143 3.39 -15.91 1.96
CA VAL A 143 4.32 -15.82 0.82
C VAL A 143 4.51 -14.36 0.42
N ALA A 144 5.76 -13.90 0.41
CA ALA A 144 6.12 -12.66 -0.26
C ALA A 144 6.56 -12.96 -1.69
N PHE A 145 6.03 -12.25 -2.69
CA PHE A 145 6.36 -12.48 -4.09
C PHE A 145 6.64 -11.18 -4.83
N HIS A 146 7.83 -11.05 -5.42
CA HIS A 146 8.20 -9.92 -6.25
C HIS A 146 8.93 -10.43 -7.50
N PRO A 147 8.38 -10.34 -8.73
CA PRO A 147 8.91 -11.00 -9.92
C PRO A 147 10.12 -10.25 -10.52
N TYR A 148 11.06 -9.85 -9.66
CA TYR A 148 12.29 -9.15 -9.98
C TYR A 148 13.40 -9.53 -8.99
N LEU A 149 14.54 -8.82 -9.05
CA LEU A 149 15.73 -9.12 -8.25
C LEU A 149 15.47 -9.05 -6.74
N SER A 150 15.85 -10.12 -6.02
CA SER A 150 15.75 -10.21 -4.56
C SER A 150 16.55 -9.16 -3.79
N SER A 151 17.64 -8.64 -4.40
CA SER A 151 18.51 -7.63 -3.80
C SER A 151 17.86 -6.25 -3.68
N GLY A 152 16.69 -6.02 -4.28
CA GLY A 152 15.97 -4.76 -4.17
C GLY A 152 15.58 -4.43 -2.73
N TRP A 153 15.83 -3.18 -2.31
CA TRP A 153 15.30 -2.58 -1.07
C TRP A 153 15.53 -3.34 0.25
N ASN A 154 16.50 -4.27 0.33
CA ASN A 154 16.69 -5.14 1.50
C ASN A 154 15.50 -6.08 1.79
N ARG A 155 14.65 -6.36 0.77
CA ARG A 155 13.46 -7.22 0.91
C ARG A 155 13.76 -8.59 1.52
N THR A 156 14.87 -9.23 1.14
CA THR A 156 15.21 -10.56 1.68
C THR A 156 15.34 -10.57 3.20
N SER A 157 15.97 -9.53 3.77
CA SER A 157 16.10 -9.41 5.22
C SER A 157 14.76 -9.07 5.86
N VAL A 158 14.06 -8.07 5.31
CA VAL A 158 12.82 -7.57 5.90
C VAL A 158 11.70 -8.62 5.86
N TYR A 159 11.51 -9.32 4.75
CA TYR A 159 10.51 -10.38 4.66
C TYR A 159 10.82 -11.53 5.63
N ARG A 160 12.10 -11.85 5.85
CA ARG A 160 12.48 -12.82 6.89
C ARG A 160 12.16 -12.28 8.29
N TRP A 161 12.50 -11.02 8.56
CA TRP A 161 12.28 -10.37 9.85
C TRP A 161 10.80 -10.23 10.22
N MET A 162 9.93 -9.96 9.24
CA MET A 162 8.48 -9.95 9.41
C MET A 162 7.87 -11.36 9.53
N GLY A 163 8.63 -12.41 9.20
CA GLY A 163 8.23 -13.80 9.38
C GLY A 163 7.49 -14.44 8.20
N PHE A 164 7.71 -13.99 6.96
CA PHE A 164 7.15 -14.69 5.80
C PHE A 164 7.71 -16.12 5.69
N ASP A 165 6.85 -17.12 5.48
CA ASP A 165 7.25 -18.53 5.34
C ASP A 165 8.02 -18.80 4.05
N ARG A 166 7.68 -18.07 2.99
CA ARG A 166 8.33 -18.19 1.68
C ARG A 166 8.51 -16.83 1.03
N GLN A 167 9.64 -16.67 0.36
CA GLN A 167 9.92 -15.52 -0.50
C GLN A 167 10.12 -16.04 -1.92
N MET A 168 9.50 -15.40 -2.90
CA MET A 168 9.61 -15.73 -4.32
C MET A 168 10.06 -14.52 -5.11
N TYR A 169 10.93 -14.77 -6.08
CA TYR A 169 11.51 -13.74 -6.94
C TYR A 169 11.41 -14.12 -8.43
N GLN A 170 12.03 -13.33 -9.32
CA GLN A 170 12.00 -13.60 -10.76
C GLN A 170 12.48 -15.02 -11.14
N GLU A 171 13.41 -15.60 -10.38
CA GLU A 171 13.94 -16.94 -10.64
C GLU A 171 12.93 -18.06 -10.35
N ASP A 172 11.91 -17.78 -9.53
CA ASP A 172 10.86 -18.72 -9.16
C ASP A 172 9.69 -18.73 -10.16
N VAL A 173 9.62 -17.75 -11.06
CA VAL A 173 8.53 -17.62 -12.04
C VAL A 173 8.69 -18.69 -13.13
N ARG A 174 7.79 -19.68 -13.15
CA ARG A 174 7.76 -20.69 -14.23
C ARG A 174 7.20 -20.10 -15.52
N ASP A 175 7.94 -20.29 -16.62
CA ASP A 175 7.63 -19.87 -17.99
C ASP A 175 7.34 -18.36 -18.16
N PRO A 176 8.27 -17.48 -17.72
CA PRO A 176 8.01 -16.05 -17.61
C PRO A 176 7.75 -15.42 -18.99
N GLN A 177 6.63 -14.71 -19.09
CA GLN A 177 6.38 -13.78 -20.19
C GLN A 177 6.84 -12.38 -19.80
N TYR A 178 7.38 -11.65 -20.78
CA TYR A 178 7.95 -10.32 -20.55
C TYR A 178 7.24 -9.27 -21.39
N ILE A 179 6.85 -8.17 -20.76
CA ILE A 179 6.53 -6.91 -21.42
C ILE A 179 7.70 -5.96 -21.18
N ARG A 180 8.27 -5.42 -22.27
CA ARG A 180 9.59 -4.77 -22.27
C ARG A 180 10.67 -5.71 -21.69
N ASN A 181 11.19 -5.38 -20.51
CA ASN A 181 12.25 -6.11 -19.82
C ASN A 181 11.80 -6.67 -18.46
N TYR A 182 10.52 -6.52 -18.11
CA TYR A 182 9.97 -6.97 -16.84
C TYR A 182 9.00 -8.13 -17.05
N ILE A 183 8.90 -9.01 -16.06
CA ILE A 183 7.89 -10.07 -16.06
C ILE A 183 6.52 -9.41 -16.10
N SER A 184 5.67 -9.84 -17.03
CA SER A 184 4.32 -9.29 -17.19
C SER A 184 3.44 -9.64 -16.01
N ASP A 185 2.48 -8.78 -15.68
CA ASP A 185 1.53 -8.99 -14.58
C ASP A 185 0.72 -10.28 -14.78
N ALA A 186 0.33 -10.62 -16.02
CA ALA A 186 -0.33 -11.88 -16.32
C ALA A 186 0.53 -13.11 -15.92
N SER A 187 1.83 -13.06 -16.19
CA SER A 187 2.78 -14.13 -15.82
C SER A 187 3.07 -14.18 -14.32
N ASP A 188 2.96 -13.05 -13.64
CA ASP A 188 3.04 -12.94 -12.19
C ASP A 188 1.81 -13.61 -11.54
N TYR A 189 0.60 -13.24 -11.98
CA TYR A 189 -0.66 -13.78 -11.44
C TYR A 189 -0.83 -15.28 -11.69
N GLN A 190 -0.26 -15.82 -12.77
CA GLN A 190 -0.18 -17.27 -12.98
C GLN A 190 0.62 -18.00 -11.88
N GLN A 191 1.55 -17.34 -11.18
CA GLN A 191 2.18 -17.92 -9.99
C GLN A 191 1.23 -17.89 -8.78
N LEU A 192 0.38 -16.86 -8.67
CA LEU A 192 -0.63 -16.79 -7.61
C LEU A 192 -1.61 -17.97 -7.73
N TYR A 193 -2.10 -18.27 -8.94
CA TYR A 193 -2.96 -19.44 -9.18
C TYR A 193 -2.29 -20.75 -8.76
N ARG A 194 -1.00 -20.91 -9.08
CA ARG A 194 -0.23 -22.09 -8.67
C ARG A 194 -0.05 -22.16 -7.16
N LEU A 195 0.17 -21.02 -6.50
CA LEU A 195 0.34 -20.97 -5.05
C LEU A 195 -0.94 -21.38 -4.33
N THR A 196 -2.10 -20.92 -4.79
CA THR A 196 -3.40 -21.32 -4.24
C THR A 196 -3.65 -22.81 -4.52
N ASP A 197 -3.46 -23.28 -5.76
CA ASP A 197 -3.64 -24.69 -6.12
C ASP A 197 -2.72 -25.67 -5.36
N GLU A 198 -1.48 -25.25 -5.06
CA GLU A 198 -0.48 -26.08 -4.38
C GLU A 198 -0.58 -26.01 -2.84
N THR A 199 -1.34 -25.07 -2.27
CA THR A 199 -1.43 -24.87 -0.81
C THR A 199 -2.66 -25.55 -0.24
N ASN A 200 -2.47 -26.37 0.79
CA ASN A 200 -3.59 -26.88 1.57
C ASN A 200 -3.78 -26.00 2.81
N GLY A 201 -4.98 -25.45 2.97
CA GLY A 201 -5.31 -24.55 4.08
C GLY A 201 -5.04 -23.08 3.75
N PRO A 202 -5.16 -22.18 4.74
CA PRO A 202 -5.22 -20.75 4.49
C PRO A 202 -3.87 -20.19 3.99
N LEU A 203 -3.93 -19.33 2.98
CA LEU A 203 -2.78 -18.73 2.29
C LEU A 203 -2.89 -17.20 2.29
N PHE A 204 -1.81 -16.56 2.71
CA PHE A 204 -1.61 -15.12 2.61
C PHE A 204 -0.48 -14.85 1.62
N VAL A 205 -0.75 -14.10 0.55
CA VAL A 205 0.27 -13.66 -0.40
C VAL A 205 0.37 -12.15 -0.39
N PHE A 206 1.59 -11.63 -0.24
CA PHE A 206 1.92 -10.24 -0.49
C PHE A 206 2.76 -10.15 -1.77
N ASN A 207 2.14 -9.69 -2.85
CA ASN A 207 2.69 -9.62 -4.18
C ASN A 207 3.00 -8.16 -4.58
N VAL A 208 4.18 -7.94 -5.14
CA VAL A 208 4.63 -6.63 -5.62
C VAL A 208 5.04 -6.77 -7.07
N THR A 209 4.25 -6.25 -8.01
CA THR A 209 4.50 -6.45 -9.44
C THR A 209 5.65 -5.59 -9.97
N MET A 210 5.95 -5.69 -11.27
CA MET A 210 7.09 -4.97 -11.88
C MET A 210 6.82 -4.46 -13.30
N GLN A 211 5.74 -4.89 -13.96
CA GLN A 211 5.49 -4.65 -15.39
C GLN A 211 5.55 -3.17 -15.78
N ASN A 212 4.93 -2.30 -14.97
CA ASN A 212 4.83 -0.88 -15.25
C ASN A 212 6.01 -0.08 -14.70
N HIS A 213 7.05 -0.73 -14.15
CA HIS A 213 8.19 -0.01 -13.60
C HIS A 213 8.80 0.95 -14.63
N SER A 214 9.32 2.07 -14.14
CA SER A 214 9.80 3.21 -14.93
C SER A 214 10.78 2.87 -16.07
N GLY A 215 11.05 3.88 -16.92
CA GLY A 215 11.84 3.73 -18.15
C GLY A 215 10.97 3.67 -19.42
N TYR A 216 9.93 4.49 -19.49
CA TYR A 216 8.95 4.51 -20.59
C TYR A 216 9.47 5.12 -21.90
N SER A 217 10.75 5.52 -21.93
CA SER A 217 11.47 5.89 -23.16
C SER A 217 12.15 4.69 -23.84
N GLN A 218 12.04 3.48 -23.26
CA GLN A 218 12.57 2.25 -23.83
C GLN A 218 11.71 1.74 -25.02
N GLY A 219 12.19 0.69 -25.69
CA GLY A 219 11.46 0.09 -26.81
C GLY A 219 10.14 -0.58 -26.40
N TRP A 220 9.22 -0.68 -27.35
CA TRP A 220 7.88 -1.28 -27.20
C TRP A 220 7.88 -2.81 -27.33
N LYS A 221 8.92 -3.47 -26.81
CA LYS A 221 9.06 -4.93 -26.97
C LYS A 221 7.90 -5.64 -26.26
N ASN A 222 7.17 -6.47 -26.99
CA ASN A 222 5.98 -7.18 -26.52
C ASN A 222 4.91 -6.25 -25.92
N LEU A 223 4.83 -5.00 -26.39
CA LEU A 223 3.81 -4.05 -25.96
C LEU A 223 3.14 -3.45 -27.20
N GLU A 224 1.84 -3.68 -27.33
CA GLU A 224 1.04 -3.02 -28.35
C GLU A 224 0.78 -1.56 -27.98
N ARG A 225 0.64 -0.69 -28.99
CA ARG A 225 0.26 0.72 -28.79
C ARG A 225 -1.27 0.79 -28.76
N THR A 226 -1.83 0.57 -27.59
CA THR A 226 -3.29 0.50 -27.37
C THR A 226 -3.86 1.85 -26.97
N VAL A 227 -3.17 2.59 -26.11
CA VAL A 227 -3.66 3.87 -25.57
C VAL A 227 -2.69 5.00 -25.93
N GLU A 228 -3.19 6.03 -26.62
CA GLU A 228 -2.44 7.24 -26.95
C GLU A 228 -3.08 8.48 -26.28
N LEU A 229 -2.31 9.57 -26.19
CA LEU A 229 -2.86 10.86 -25.81
C LEU A 229 -3.64 11.47 -26.97
N ASP A 230 -4.81 12.03 -26.69
CA ASP A 230 -5.69 12.62 -27.69
C ASP A 230 -6.03 14.09 -27.39
N GLY A 231 -6.75 14.72 -28.32
CA GLY A 231 -7.27 16.08 -28.21
C GLY A 231 -6.23 17.09 -27.72
N ALA A 232 -6.48 17.72 -26.57
CA ALA A 232 -5.58 18.73 -25.99
C ALA A 232 -4.25 18.13 -25.48
N SER A 233 -4.22 16.85 -25.15
CA SER A 233 -3.01 16.12 -24.70
C SER A 233 -2.21 15.52 -25.86
N LYS A 234 -2.73 15.54 -27.09
CA LYS A 234 -2.12 14.88 -28.25
C LYS A 234 -0.69 15.34 -28.50
N GLY A 235 0.24 14.38 -28.54
CA GLY A 235 1.65 14.62 -28.83
C GLY A 235 2.44 15.28 -27.69
N SER A 236 1.85 15.44 -26.50
CA SER A 236 2.53 16.05 -25.33
C SER A 236 3.65 15.18 -24.77
N SER A 237 3.51 13.85 -24.81
CA SER A 237 4.49 12.93 -24.25
C SER A 237 4.43 11.52 -24.83
N ALA A 238 5.44 11.11 -25.60
CA ALA A 238 5.57 9.73 -26.07
C ALA A 238 5.81 8.72 -24.92
N VAL A 239 6.42 9.19 -23.83
CA VAL A 239 6.67 8.42 -22.60
C VAL A 239 5.34 8.11 -21.89
N ALA A 240 4.42 9.09 -21.83
CA ALA A 240 3.10 8.87 -21.25
C ALA A 240 2.25 7.90 -22.08
N ALA A 241 2.28 7.98 -23.41
CA ALA A 241 1.59 7.00 -24.26
C ALA A 241 2.06 5.55 -24.00
N GLN A 242 3.37 5.34 -23.79
CA GLN A 242 3.88 4.00 -23.43
C GLN A 242 3.39 3.56 -22.06
N TYR A 243 3.34 4.44 -21.06
CA TYR A 243 2.77 4.14 -19.76
C TYR A 243 1.28 3.74 -19.85
N PHE A 244 0.44 4.47 -20.58
CA PHE A 244 -0.98 4.14 -20.68
C PHE A 244 -1.25 2.81 -21.40
N SER A 245 -0.42 2.46 -22.38
CA SER A 245 -0.50 1.13 -23.00
C SER A 245 -0.07 0.01 -22.05
N LEU A 246 0.91 0.25 -21.16
CA LEU A 246 1.28 -0.70 -20.09
C LEU A 246 0.16 -0.86 -19.06
N LEU A 247 -0.48 0.25 -18.69
CA LEU A 247 -1.60 0.27 -17.77
C LEU A 247 -2.79 -0.55 -18.31
N ARG A 248 -3.07 -0.44 -19.62
CA ARG A 248 -4.03 -1.29 -20.34
C ARG A 248 -3.71 -2.79 -20.24
N GLU A 249 -2.45 -3.19 -20.39
CA GLU A 249 -2.05 -4.61 -20.22
C GLU A 249 -2.23 -5.07 -18.77
N SER A 250 -2.01 -4.19 -17.80
CA SER A 250 -2.20 -4.48 -16.37
C SER A 250 -3.69 -4.64 -16.03
N ASP A 251 -4.57 -3.82 -16.60
CA ASP A 251 -6.03 -3.93 -16.48
C ASP A 251 -6.57 -5.23 -17.12
N ASN A 252 -6.00 -5.64 -18.26
CA ASN A 252 -6.31 -6.93 -18.88
C ASN A 252 -5.92 -8.11 -17.97
N ALA A 253 -4.71 -8.07 -17.38
CA ALA A 253 -4.26 -9.10 -16.45
C ALA A 253 -5.10 -9.12 -15.15
N LEU A 254 -5.50 -7.94 -14.66
CA LEU A 254 -6.40 -7.80 -13.52
C LEU A 254 -7.77 -8.44 -13.81
N ARG A 255 -8.33 -8.25 -15.01
CA ARG A 255 -9.57 -8.93 -15.42
C ARG A 255 -9.44 -10.44 -15.34
N GLU A 256 -8.35 -11.00 -15.88
CA GLU A 256 -8.10 -12.44 -15.84
C GLU A 256 -7.94 -12.97 -14.40
N LEU A 257 -7.28 -12.21 -13.53
CA LEU A 257 -7.14 -12.51 -12.10
C LEU A 257 -8.51 -12.61 -11.41
N ILE A 258 -9.36 -11.59 -11.56
CA ILE A 258 -10.69 -11.59 -10.95
C ILE A 258 -11.56 -12.71 -11.55
N GLU A 259 -11.55 -12.92 -12.87
CA GLU A 259 -12.29 -14.00 -13.52
C GLU A 259 -11.88 -15.39 -13.01
N HIS A 260 -10.59 -15.61 -12.77
CA HIS A 260 -10.07 -16.85 -12.20
C HIS A 260 -10.62 -17.10 -10.80
N TYR A 261 -10.45 -16.16 -9.87
CA TYR A 261 -10.89 -16.36 -8.48
C TYR A 261 -12.39 -16.26 -8.29
N LYS A 262 -13.12 -15.60 -9.20
CA LYS A 262 -14.59 -15.63 -9.23
C LYS A 262 -15.12 -17.04 -9.51
N ALA A 263 -14.35 -17.86 -10.22
CA ALA A 263 -14.69 -19.25 -10.51
C ALA A 263 -14.15 -20.24 -9.45
N SER A 264 -13.39 -19.78 -8.45
CA SER A 264 -12.85 -20.62 -7.39
C SER A 264 -13.92 -20.95 -6.33
N ASP A 265 -13.89 -22.19 -5.83
CA ASP A 265 -14.71 -22.64 -4.70
C ASP A 265 -14.12 -22.21 -3.34
N GLU A 266 -12.84 -21.80 -3.30
CA GLU A 266 -12.17 -21.34 -2.07
C GLU A 266 -12.47 -19.88 -1.80
N ARG A 267 -12.77 -19.54 -0.55
CA ARG A 267 -13.05 -18.15 -0.14
C ARG A 267 -11.82 -17.28 -0.38
N THR A 268 -11.87 -16.43 -1.39
CA THR A 268 -10.73 -15.61 -1.81
C THR A 268 -11.05 -14.14 -1.70
N MET A 269 -10.18 -13.40 -1.02
CA MET A 269 -10.15 -11.94 -0.99
C MET A 269 -8.91 -11.45 -1.73
N ILE A 270 -9.11 -10.49 -2.62
CA ILE A 270 -8.03 -9.80 -3.36
C ILE A 270 -8.03 -8.34 -2.92
N VAL A 271 -6.89 -7.89 -2.39
CA VAL A 271 -6.60 -6.49 -2.17
C VAL A 271 -5.66 -6.04 -3.27
N PHE A 272 -6.02 -4.99 -3.99
CA PHE A 272 -5.22 -4.47 -5.08
C PHE A 272 -5.04 -2.98 -4.90
N PHE A 273 -3.82 -2.48 -5.05
CA PHE A 273 -3.55 -1.05 -5.01
C PHE A 273 -2.31 -0.68 -5.82
N GLY A 274 -2.30 0.52 -6.37
CA GLY A 274 -1.09 1.12 -6.93
C GLY A 274 -0.14 1.57 -5.82
N ASP A 275 1.17 1.43 -6.01
CA ASP A 275 2.13 1.94 -5.03
C ASP A 275 2.31 3.48 -5.15
N HIS A 276 2.43 4.02 -6.36
CA HIS A 276 2.53 5.45 -6.62
C HIS A 276 2.22 5.84 -8.06
N GLN A 277 1.97 7.12 -8.34
CA GLN A 277 1.90 7.60 -9.73
C GLN A 277 3.25 7.46 -10.47
N PRO A 278 3.23 7.20 -11.79
CA PRO A 278 4.43 7.00 -12.61
C PRO A 278 5.29 8.27 -12.75
N PRO A 279 6.63 8.15 -12.85
CA PRO A 279 7.49 9.30 -13.11
C PRO A 279 7.48 9.70 -14.60
N LEU A 280 6.40 10.32 -15.07
CA LEU A 280 6.20 10.75 -16.47
C LEU A 280 6.95 12.04 -16.86
N GLY A 281 7.66 12.64 -15.91
CA GLY A 281 8.46 13.85 -16.09
C GLY A 281 7.73 15.14 -15.71
N ASN A 282 8.46 16.10 -15.14
CA ASN A 282 7.87 17.31 -14.58
C ASN A 282 7.05 18.11 -15.60
N SER A 283 7.51 18.23 -16.85
CA SER A 283 6.79 18.99 -17.87
C SER A 283 5.40 18.42 -18.13
N PHE A 284 5.25 17.09 -18.12
CA PHE A 284 3.95 16.45 -18.33
C PHE A 284 2.98 16.80 -17.18
N TYR A 285 3.45 16.72 -15.93
CA TYR A 285 2.65 17.10 -14.77
C TYR A 285 2.35 18.62 -14.75
N GLU A 286 3.33 19.47 -15.04
CA GLU A 286 3.13 20.93 -15.13
C GLU A 286 2.07 21.30 -16.18
N ASP A 287 2.05 20.59 -17.32
CA ASP A 287 1.03 20.76 -18.35
C ASP A 287 -0.36 20.33 -17.84
N LEU A 288 -0.45 19.22 -17.09
CA LEU A 288 -1.70 18.78 -16.47
C LEU A 288 -2.23 19.76 -15.42
N TYR A 289 -1.36 20.33 -14.58
CA TYR A 289 -1.73 21.34 -13.58
C TYR A 289 -1.92 22.75 -14.17
N GLY A 290 -1.40 22.99 -15.39
CA GLY A 290 -1.35 24.32 -16.00
C GLY A 290 -0.44 25.32 -15.26
N LYS A 291 0.48 24.84 -14.41
CA LYS A 291 1.37 25.66 -13.56
C LYS A 291 2.62 24.88 -13.16
N LYS A 292 3.59 25.56 -12.54
CA LYS A 292 4.80 24.92 -11.99
C LYS A 292 4.47 24.05 -10.79
N LEU A 293 5.20 22.94 -10.63
CA LEU A 293 4.98 22.01 -9.51
C LEU A 293 5.16 22.69 -8.14
N ASP A 294 6.02 23.69 -8.04
CA ASP A 294 6.23 24.45 -6.80
C ASP A 294 5.04 25.38 -6.45
N ASP A 295 4.18 25.69 -7.42
CA ASP A 295 3.01 26.57 -7.26
C ASP A 295 1.71 25.79 -6.97
N ARG A 296 1.82 24.49 -6.70
CA ARG A 296 0.67 23.63 -6.41
C ARG A 296 0.08 23.93 -5.04
N THR A 297 -1.24 23.86 -4.96
CA THR A 297 -1.98 23.85 -3.70
C THR A 297 -1.79 22.52 -2.97
N ALA A 298 -2.11 22.47 -1.67
CA ALA A 298 -2.08 21.21 -0.91
C ALA A 298 -2.93 20.12 -1.58
N ALA A 299 -4.14 20.45 -2.06
CA ALA A 299 -5.00 19.50 -2.78
C ALA A 299 -4.35 18.97 -4.07
N GLU A 300 -3.66 19.82 -4.83
CA GLU A 300 -2.91 19.39 -6.03
C GLU A 300 -1.67 18.56 -5.69
N VAL A 301 -1.09 18.73 -4.49
CA VAL A 301 -0.06 17.83 -3.97
C VAL A 301 -0.67 16.48 -3.65
N PHE A 302 -1.76 16.41 -2.87
CA PHE A 302 -2.49 15.15 -2.61
C PHE A 302 -2.81 14.41 -3.90
N GLN A 303 -3.33 15.12 -4.91
CA GLN A 303 -3.67 14.59 -6.23
C GLN A 303 -2.50 13.86 -6.93
N GLN A 304 -1.25 14.23 -6.68
CA GLN A 304 -0.10 13.51 -7.26
C GLN A 304 0.25 12.22 -6.51
N TYR A 305 -0.21 12.09 -5.27
CA TYR A 305 0.02 10.93 -4.40
C TYR A 305 -1.17 9.97 -4.42
N GLU A 306 -2.22 10.28 -5.19
CA GLU A 306 -3.39 9.42 -5.37
C GLU A 306 -3.08 8.22 -6.26
N THR A 307 -3.49 7.05 -5.81
CA THR A 307 -3.47 5.78 -6.54
C THR A 307 -4.77 5.04 -6.27
N PRO A 308 -5.31 4.24 -7.20
CA PRO A 308 -6.52 3.48 -6.96
C PRO A 308 -6.22 2.31 -6.03
N PHE A 309 -7.23 1.92 -5.24
CA PHE A 309 -7.26 0.63 -4.56
C PHE A 309 -8.64 -0.01 -4.67
N PHE A 310 -8.69 -1.33 -4.54
CA PHE A 310 -9.91 -2.06 -4.23
C PHE A 310 -9.64 -3.26 -3.33
N ILE A 311 -10.68 -3.69 -2.61
CA ILE A 311 -10.77 -4.94 -1.87
C ILE A 311 -12.00 -5.66 -2.44
N TRP A 312 -11.75 -6.78 -3.12
CA TRP A 312 -12.77 -7.61 -3.75
C TRP A 312 -12.78 -9.00 -3.12
N ALA A 313 -13.94 -9.64 -3.08
CA ALA A 313 -14.04 -11.04 -2.69
C ALA A 313 -14.96 -11.85 -3.62
N ASN A 314 -14.69 -13.15 -3.75
CA ASN A 314 -15.58 -14.09 -4.43
C ASN A 314 -16.79 -14.53 -3.57
N TYR A 315 -17.00 -13.87 -2.44
CA TYR A 315 -18.10 -14.03 -1.51
C TYR A 315 -18.66 -12.65 -1.13
N ASP A 316 -19.84 -12.63 -0.52
CA ASP A 316 -20.52 -11.38 -0.14
C ASP A 316 -19.61 -10.48 0.72
N LEU A 317 -19.33 -9.29 0.19
CA LEU A 317 -18.62 -8.21 0.86
C LEU A 317 -19.51 -6.95 0.79
N PRO A 318 -19.50 -6.06 1.80
CA PRO A 318 -20.11 -4.73 1.61
C PRO A 318 -19.53 -4.04 0.38
N GLU A 319 -20.39 -3.39 -0.39
CA GLU A 319 -19.99 -2.60 -1.55
C GLU A 319 -19.89 -1.14 -1.15
N GLN A 320 -18.75 -0.52 -1.46
CA GLN A 320 -18.51 0.89 -1.17
C GLN A 320 -17.57 1.49 -2.23
N GLU A 321 -17.91 2.69 -2.69
CA GLU A 321 -17.09 3.48 -3.60
C GLU A 321 -16.59 4.76 -2.90
N ASP A 322 -15.69 5.49 -3.57
CA ASP A 322 -15.17 6.79 -3.13
C ASP A 322 -14.51 6.77 -1.73
N VAL A 323 -13.92 5.64 -1.34
CA VAL A 323 -13.14 5.56 -0.09
C VAL A 323 -11.80 6.26 -0.29
N THR A 324 -11.45 7.21 0.57
CA THR A 324 -10.11 7.83 0.57
C THR A 324 -9.34 7.42 1.82
N ILE A 325 -8.14 6.85 1.64
CA ILE A 325 -7.37 6.25 2.74
C ILE A 325 -5.86 6.45 2.54
N SER A 326 -5.04 6.49 3.59
CA SER A 326 -3.56 6.42 3.46
C SER A 326 -3.06 4.98 3.56
N ALA A 327 -1.92 4.68 2.93
CA ALA A 327 -1.39 3.30 2.83
C ALA A 327 -1.22 2.60 4.19
N ASN A 328 -0.80 3.33 5.23
CA ASN A 328 -0.67 2.83 6.60
C ASN A 328 -1.98 2.35 7.26
N LEU A 329 -3.14 2.75 6.75
CA LEU A 329 -4.44 2.30 7.26
C LEU A 329 -5.11 1.24 6.37
N LEU A 330 -4.63 1.05 5.14
CA LEU A 330 -5.23 0.11 4.19
C LEU A 330 -5.12 -1.35 4.66
N GLY A 331 -4.03 -1.70 5.35
CA GLY A 331 -3.88 -3.00 6.00
C GLY A 331 -4.95 -3.25 7.06
N THR A 332 -5.27 -2.25 7.90
CA THR A 332 -6.34 -2.36 8.90
C THR A 332 -7.72 -2.50 8.26
N LEU A 333 -8.01 -1.75 7.19
CA LEU A 333 -9.27 -1.91 6.44
C LEU A 333 -9.39 -3.32 5.85
N THR A 334 -8.29 -3.86 5.31
CA THR A 334 -8.22 -5.24 4.81
C THR A 334 -8.62 -6.24 5.90
N MET A 335 -8.04 -6.15 7.09
CA MET A 335 -8.29 -7.10 8.18
C MET A 335 -9.73 -7.02 8.71
N ASP A 336 -10.31 -5.82 8.80
CA ASP A 336 -11.72 -5.65 9.19
C ASP A 336 -12.67 -6.29 8.18
N LEU A 337 -12.46 -6.03 6.89
CA LEU A 337 -13.27 -6.61 5.80
C LEU A 337 -13.08 -8.13 5.68
N ALA A 338 -11.90 -8.64 6.02
CA ALA A 338 -11.62 -10.07 6.08
C ALA A 338 -12.27 -10.77 7.30
N GLY A 339 -12.91 -10.03 8.22
CA GLY A 339 -13.47 -10.58 9.45
C GLY A 339 -12.40 -11.05 10.45
N ILE A 340 -11.17 -10.55 10.31
CA ILE A 340 -10.05 -10.88 11.19
C ILE A 340 -10.11 -9.99 12.43
N GLN A 341 -9.91 -10.60 13.60
CA GLN A 341 -9.93 -9.86 14.86
C GLN A 341 -8.78 -8.85 14.91
N PRO A 342 -9.06 -7.57 15.20
CA PRO A 342 -8.03 -6.55 15.20
C PRO A 342 -7.08 -6.72 16.40
N THR A 343 -5.80 -6.44 16.19
CA THR A 343 -4.83 -6.22 17.27
C THR A 343 -5.17 -4.94 18.07
N GLY A 344 -4.43 -4.67 19.15
CA GLY A 344 -4.56 -3.40 19.87
C GLY A 344 -4.20 -2.21 19.00
N TYR A 345 -3.17 -2.35 18.17
CA TYR A 345 -2.72 -1.31 17.26
C TYR A 345 -3.73 -1.05 16.13
N GLU A 346 -4.29 -2.11 15.56
CA GLU A 346 -5.34 -1.99 14.55
C GLU A 346 -6.62 -1.34 15.09
N ARG A 347 -6.97 -1.54 16.37
CA ARG A 347 -8.09 -0.81 16.99
C ARG A 347 -7.83 0.70 17.07
N LEU A 348 -6.58 1.12 17.28
CA LEU A 348 -6.20 2.52 17.19
C LEU A 348 -6.34 3.02 15.73
N HIS A 349 -5.90 2.23 14.75
CA HIS A 349 -6.07 2.54 13.32
C HIS A 349 -7.53 2.60 12.89
N GLN A 350 -8.41 1.76 13.41
CA GLN A 350 -9.86 1.85 13.16
C GLN A 350 -10.43 3.20 13.64
N LYS A 351 -9.92 3.75 14.75
CA LYS A 351 -10.33 5.11 15.17
C LYS A 351 -9.78 6.20 14.26
N LEU A 352 -8.60 5.99 13.67
CA LEU A 352 -8.08 6.88 12.64
C LEU A 352 -8.93 6.79 11.37
N LEU A 353 -9.32 5.59 10.91
CA LEU A 353 -10.24 5.42 9.78
C LEU A 353 -11.53 6.22 9.97
N ASP A 354 -12.12 6.18 11.18
CA ASP A 354 -13.34 6.94 11.51
C ASP A 354 -13.15 8.47 11.55
N THR A 355 -11.91 8.98 11.67
CA THR A 355 -11.63 10.39 11.99
C THR A 355 -10.70 11.07 10.97
N LEU A 356 -9.52 10.50 10.78
CA LEU A 356 -8.45 10.92 9.89
C LEU A 356 -8.03 9.75 8.98
N PRO A 357 -8.89 9.27 8.06
CA PRO A 357 -8.59 8.12 7.20
C PRO A 357 -7.38 8.35 6.29
N VAL A 358 -6.94 9.61 6.13
CA VAL A 358 -5.65 9.95 5.52
C VAL A 358 -4.77 10.63 6.56
N ASN A 359 -3.60 10.05 6.81
CA ASN A 359 -2.54 10.63 7.64
C ASN A 359 -1.17 10.21 7.06
N SER A 360 -0.73 10.97 6.07
CA SER A 360 0.41 10.62 5.20
C SER A 360 1.52 11.66 5.28
N THR A 361 2.60 11.43 4.55
CA THR A 361 3.73 12.36 4.39
C THR A 361 3.32 13.71 3.78
N VAL A 362 2.18 13.79 3.09
CA VAL A 362 1.68 15.02 2.46
C VAL A 362 0.57 15.72 3.25
N GLY A 363 0.12 15.14 4.36
CA GLY A 363 -0.83 15.75 5.28
C GLY A 363 -1.97 14.82 5.72
N PHE A 364 -3.09 15.45 6.08
CA PHE A 364 -4.27 14.82 6.68
C PHE A 364 -5.50 14.93 5.79
N GLY A 365 -6.36 13.93 5.83
CA GLY A 365 -7.70 13.97 5.27
C GLY A 365 -8.71 13.48 6.29
N ARG A 366 -9.78 14.26 6.47
CA ARG A 366 -10.91 13.93 7.36
C ARG A 366 -11.91 13.03 6.65
N ALA A 367 -12.73 12.32 7.43
CA ALA A 367 -13.82 11.49 6.91
C ALA A 367 -14.88 12.28 6.11
N ASP A 368 -14.94 13.62 6.23
CA ASP A 368 -15.82 14.48 5.43
C ASP A 368 -15.19 14.94 4.10
N GLY A 369 -13.99 14.47 3.77
CA GLY A 369 -13.24 14.82 2.57
C GLY A 369 -12.37 16.09 2.70
N THR A 370 -12.36 16.76 3.85
CA THR A 370 -11.48 17.93 4.07
C THR A 370 -10.02 17.50 4.11
N LEU A 371 -9.19 18.10 3.25
CA LEU A 371 -7.73 17.92 3.22
C LEU A 371 -7.01 19.07 3.94
N LEU A 372 -5.97 18.73 4.69
CA LEU A 372 -5.02 19.65 5.34
C LEU A 372 -3.62 19.23 4.92
N GLY A 373 -2.81 20.14 4.41
CA GLY A 373 -1.42 19.86 4.04
C GLY A 373 -0.56 19.47 5.25
N ASP A 374 0.62 18.93 4.98
CA ASP A 374 1.65 18.55 5.96
C ASP A 374 2.02 19.69 6.92
N THR A 375 2.04 20.93 6.45
CA THR A 375 2.32 22.12 7.27
C THR A 375 1.10 22.65 8.05
N GLU A 376 -0.08 22.05 7.86
CA GLU A 376 -1.35 22.49 8.42
C GLU A 376 -1.83 21.64 9.61
N GLU A 377 -0.92 20.93 10.29
CA GLU A 377 -1.25 20.11 11.48
C GLU A 377 -1.96 20.92 12.58
N SER A 378 -1.66 22.22 12.71
CA SER A 378 -2.37 23.12 13.63
C SER A 378 -3.87 23.31 13.32
N GLY A 379 -4.32 22.87 12.14
CA GLY A 379 -5.72 22.80 11.74
C GLY A 379 -6.48 21.59 12.30
N LEU A 380 -5.80 20.66 12.97
CA LEU A 380 -6.46 19.56 13.69
C LEU A 380 -7.16 20.09 14.95
N SER A 381 -8.35 19.57 15.21
CA SER A 381 -9.03 19.76 16.48
C SER A 381 -8.27 19.05 17.62
N GLN A 382 -8.48 19.49 18.86
CA GLN A 382 -7.86 18.85 20.03
C GLN A 382 -8.19 17.35 20.16
N LYS A 383 -9.31 16.88 19.60
CA LYS A 383 -9.65 15.44 19.57
C LYS A 383 -8.80 14.70 18.54
N GLU A 384 -8.70 15.25 17.33
CA GLU A 384 -7.88 14.71 16.24
C GLU A 384 -6.40 14.67 16.63
N GLU A 385 -5.88 15.77 17.17
CA GLU A 385 -4.49 15.88 17.63
C GLU A 385 -4.16 14.84 18.71
N ARG A 386 -5.05 14.64 19.69
CA ARG A 386 -4.84 13.61 20.74
C ARG A 386 -4.83 12.19 20.17
N LEU A 387 -5.73 11.89 19.23
CA LEU A 387 -5.78 10.59 18.57
C LEU A 387 -4.52 10.35 17.74
N TYR A 388 -4.15 11.32 16.90
CA TYR A 388 -2.96 11.26 16.06
C TYR A 388 -1.68 11.19 16.90
N ASN A 389 -1.60 11.91 18.02
CA ASN A 389 -0.46 11.82 18.92
C ASN A 389 -0.36 10.46 19.63
N SER A 390 -1.50 9.83 19.95
CA SER A 390 -1.51 8.45 20.47
C SER A 390 -0.93 7.49 19.43
N TYR A 391 -1.29 7.66 18.16
CA TYR A 391 -0.73 6.89 17.05
C TYR A 391 0.77 7.13 16.87
N ARG A 392 1.24 8.39 16.89
CA ARG A 392 2.67 8.72 16.89
C ARG A 392 3.44 8.03 18.00
N MET A 393 2.91 8.05 19.23
CA MET A 393 3.55 7.39 20.37
C MET A 393 3.63 5.88 20.17
N MET A 394 2.58 5.25 19.67
CA MET A 394 2.57 3.81 19.43
C MET A 394 3.46 3.40 18.25
N ALA A 395 3.50 4.18 17.17
CA ALA A 395 4.46 3.97 16.07
C ALA A 395 5.90 4.14 16.54
N TYR A 396 6.18 5.16 17.37
CA TYR A 396 7.50 5.33 17.98
C TYR A 396 7.88 4.14 18.87
N ASN A 397 6.95 3.66 19.70
CA ASN A 397 7.16 2.47 20.53
C ASN A 397 7.48 1.25 19.65
N HIS A 398 6.69 1.03 18.59
CA HIS A 398 6.84 -0.09 17.69
C HIS A 398 8.17 -0.12 16.95
N LEU A 399 8.68 1.05 16.54
CA LEU A 399 9.88 1.17 15.70
C LEU A 399 11.17 1.34 16.49
N PHE A 400 11.12 1.94 17.68
CA PHE A 400 12.33 2.45 18.35
C PHE A 400 12.47 2.08 19.82
N ASP A 401 11.43 1.57 20.49
CA ASP A 401 11.48 1.28 21.94
C ASP A 401 11.45 -0.23 22.23
N ASP A 402 12.42 -0.92 21.64
CA ASP A 402 12.61 -2.36 21.79
C ASP A 402 12.70 -2.75 23.28
N GLY A 403 11.92 -3.77 23.66
CA GLY A 403 11.77 -4.26 25.03
C GLY A 403 10.66 -3.59 25.87
N ASN A 404 10.01 -2.52 25.38
CA ASN A 404 8.90 -1.84 26.08
C ASN A 404 7.55 -1.95 25.37
N HIS A 405 7.42 -2.85 24.38
CA HIS A 405 6.15 -3.10 23.69
C HIS A 405 5.06 -3.57 24.66
N PRO A 406 3.86 -2.97 24.63
CA PRO A 406 2.71 -3.53 25.33
C PRO A 406 2.38 -4.93 24.82
N LYS A 407 2.30 -5.87 25.76
CA LYS A 407 2.11 -7.30 25.49
C LYS A 407 0.86 -7.55 24.63
N GLY A 408 1.00 -8.27 23.53
CA GLY A 408 -0.09 -8.59 22.60
C GLY A 408 -0.71 -7.40 21.85
N TYR A 409 -0.12 -6.20 21.91
CA TYR A 409 -0.74 -4.99 21.35
C TYR A 409 -0.54 -4.85 19.84
N PHE A 410 0.68 -5.05 19.35
CA PHE A 410 1.02 -4.96 17.92
C PHE A 410 0.77 -6.26 17.15
N GLY A 411 0.59 -7.37 17.86
CA GLY A 411 0.47 -8.69 17.28
C GLY A 411 0.53 -9.77 18.35
N PRO A 412 0.39 -11.05 17.97
CA PRO A 412 0.59 -12.19 18.86
C PRO A 412 2.00 -12.15 19.48
N ASP A 413 2.12 -12.47 20.78
CA ASP A 413 3.43 -12.55 21.44
C ASP A 413 4.22 -13.74 20.89
N THR A 414 5.03 -13.53 19.87
CA THR A 414 6.03 -14.50 19.45
C THR A 414 7.24 -14.32 20.35
N ALA A 415 7.26 -15.00 21.51
CA ALA A 415 8.53 -15.18 22.22
C ALA A 415 9.49 -15.91 21.27
N PRO A 416 10.77 -15.51 21.17
CA PRO A 416 11.75 -16.36 20.52
C PRO A 416 11.78 -17.69 21.27
N GLU A 417 11.60 -18.81 20.56
CA GLU A 417 11.97 -20.11 21.11
C GLU A 417 13.48 -20.07 21.41
N GLU A 418 13.85 -20.21 22.70
CA GLU A 418 15.25 -20.24 23.18
C GLU A 418 16.05 -21.42 22.63
#